data_AF-P30650-F1
#
_entry.id   AF-P30650-F1
#
_cell.length_a   1.000
_cell.length_b   1.000
_cell.length_c   1.000
_cell.angle_alpha   90.00
_cell.angle_beta   90.00
_cell.angle_gamma   90.00
#
_symmetry.space_group_name_H-M   'P 1'
#
loop_
_entity.id
_entity.type
_entity.pdbx_description
1 polymer ?
#
loop_
_entity_poly.entity_id
_entity_poly.type
_entity_poly.pdbx_seq_one_letter_code
_entity_poly.pdbx_strand_id
1 'polypeptide(L)'
;MNPSISTAGAVVDDFQMSCRFSNFGDHAPESFDSLSCGACFYFIFMLVEHYKDRYVASLCEDTFGVLVCPVDVSDKICNCYNREYVYNIPEFALNSSRIKPLNHLRLDPPLPFQFDLIVKDCCSAARYCCRNTLVKYHHRVDDSPCPPTWDGWNCFDSATPGVVFKQCPNYIYGGSNIKTDYDRLSQKVCRSNGWATPEVNAAAREHTDYTGCMSNGDVEARILAGLLTYSASVIFLIPAVFLLTLLRPIRCQPMFILHRHLLISCLLYGAFYLITVSLFVVNDAPLSSQVFQNHLFCRLLFSIQLRYLRLTNFTWMLAEAVYLWRLLHTAQHSEGETLRSYKVICWGVPGVITVVYIFVRSLNDDVGMCWIENSTVAWIEWMIITPSLLAMGVNLLLLGLIVYILVKKLRCDPHLERIQYRKAVRGALMLIPVFGVQQLLTIYRFRNVCLIYRLLHKSFCRRMCSEILVITSGEAGSRS
;
A
#
# COMPACT_ATOMS: atom_id res chain seq x y z
N MET A 1 -51.05 -75.86 6.32
CA MET A 1 -51.94 -75.19 5.34
C MET A 1 -51.67 -73.70 5.42
N ASN A 2 -51.41 -73.09 4.26
CA ASN A 2 -51.05 -71.69 3.97
C ASN A 2 -49.69 -71.15 4.42
N PRO A 3 -48.71 -71.09 3.49
CA PRO A 3 -47.63 -70.12 3.46
C PRO A 3 -47.92 -68.99 2.44
N SER A 4 -47.56 -67.73 2.72
CA SER A 4 -47.42 -66.70 1.67
C SER A 4 -46.59 -65.49 2.09
N ILE A 5 -45.32 -65.50 1.63
CA ILE A 5 -44.67 -64.49 0.75
C ILE A 5 -44.35 -63.08 1.30
N SER A 6 -43.05 -62.95 1.61
CA SER A 6 -42.10 -61.84 1.40
C SER A 6 -42.52 -60.63 0.54
N THR A 7 -42.26 -59.43 1.07
CA THR A 7 -41.58 -58.32 0.36
C THR A 7 -40.77 -57.47 1.35
N ALA A 8 -39.46 -57.69 1.40
CA ALA A 8 -38.50 -56.76 2.00
C ALA A 8 -38.02 -55.79 0.90
N GLY A 9 -38.52 -54.55 0.93
CA GLY A 9 -37.99 -53.43 0.16
C GLY A 9 -37.20 -52.53 1.11
N ALA A 10 -35.89 -52.74 1.19
CA ALA A 10 -34.98 -51.84 1.88
C ALA A 10 -34.83 -50.54 1.07
N VAL A 11 -35.30 -49.44 1.64
CA VAL A 11 -35.06 -48.07 1.18
C VAL A 11 -33.57 -47.79 1.33
N VAL A 12 -32.86 -47.68 0.20
CA VAL A 12 -31.50 -47.15 0.14
C VAL A 12 -31.64 -45.63 0.19
N ASP A 13 -31.44 -45.10 1.39
CA ASP A 13 -31.58 -43.69 1.73
C ASP A 13 -30.50 -42.83 1.06
N ASP A 14 -30.87 -41.58 0.80
CA ASP A 14 -30.21 -40.52 0.04
C ASP A 14 -28.87 -40.06 0.67
N PHE A 15 -27.90 -40.97 0.87
CA PHE A 15 -26.56 -40.69 1.42
C PHE A 15 -25.69 -39.89 0.42
N GLN A 16 -26.15 -38.68 0.14
CA GLN A 16 -25.55 -37.39 0.46
C GLN A 16 -24.18 -37.11 -0.16
N MET A 17 -24.23 -36.59 -1.39
CA MET A 17 -23.23 -35.63 -1.86
C MET A 17 -23.28 -34.40 -0.92
N SER A 18 -22.38 -34.34 0.06
CA SER A 18 -22.30 -33.20 0.99
C SER A 18 -20.90 -32.56 0.96
N CYS A 19 -20.84 -31.31 1.39
CA CYS A 19 -19.63 -30.51 1.45
C CYS A 19 -19.43 -29.98 2.87
N ARG A 20 -18.34 -30.41 3.49
CA ARG A 20 -17.95 -30.03 4.85
C ARG A 20 -17.37 -28.62 4.93
N PHE A 21 -18.10 -27.71 5.55
CA PHE A 21 -17.58 -26.41 5.96
C PHE A 21 -17.15 -26.49 7.44
N SER A 22 -15.85 -26.35 7.69
CA SER A 22 -15.25 -26.26 9.01
C SER A 22 -16.05 -25.31 9.92
N ASN A 23 -16.42 -25.79 11.10
CA ASN A 23 -17.25 -25.09 12.10
C ASN A 23 -18.72 -24.80 11.71
N PHE A 24 -19.16 -25.12 10.48
CA PHE A 24 -20.55 -24.97 10.03
C PHE A 24 -21.24 -26.30 9.65
N GLY A 25 -20.50 -27.41 9.61
CA GLY A 25 -21.04 -28.75 9.35
C GLY A 25 -21.09 -29.11 7.86
N ASP A 26 -21.86 -30.16 7.55
CA ASP A 26 -22.01 -30.69 6.20
C ASP A 26 -23.27 -30.13 5.54
N HIS A 27 -23.12 -29.65 4.30
CA HIS A 27 -24.20 -29.00 3.54
C HIS A 27 -24.31 -29.61 2.15
N ALA A 28 -25.51 -29.64 1.58
CA ALA A 28 -25.68 -29.95 0.17
C ALA A 28 -24.92 -28.92 -0.69
N PRO A 29 -24.42 -29.27 -1.90
CA PRO A 29 -23.56 -28.40 -2.69
C PRO A 29 -24.16 -27.00 -2.97
N GLU A 30 -25.47 -26.90 -3.15
CA GLU A 30 -26.17 -25.63 -3.39
C GLU A 30 -26.22 -24.75 -2.13
N SER A 31 -26.53 -25.33 -0.97
CA SER A 31 -26.46 -24.63 0.33
C SER A 31 -25.02 -24.25 0.69
N PHE A 32 -24.05 -25.11 0.37
CA PHE A 32 -22.64 -24.87 0.61
C PHE A 32 -22.14 -23.67 -0.21
N ASP A 33 -22.48 -23.58 -1.49
CA ASP A 33 -22.11 -22.45 -2.35
C ASP A 33 -22.60 -21.13 -1.74
N SER A 34 -23.85 -21.09 -1.27
CA SER A 34 -24.45 -19.90 -0.66
C SER A 34 -23.78 -19.51 0.66
N LEU A 35 -23.63 -20.49 1.57
CA LEU A 35 -23.07 -20.30 2.90
C LEU A 35 -21.58 -19.92 2.84
N SER A 36 -20.80 -20.64 2.04
CA SER A 36 -19.37 -20.37 1.87
C SER A 36 -19.12 -19.01 1.21
N CYS A 37 -19.97 -18.59 0.27
CA CYS A 37 -19.86 -17.27 -0.33
C CYS A 37 -20.24 -16.13 0.64
N GLY A 38 -21.30 -16.34 1.44
CA GLY A 38 -21.64 -15.42 2.54
C GLY A 38 -20.50 -15.30 3.56
N ALA A 39 -19.88 -16.42 3.93
CA ALA A 39 -18.73 -16.44 4.83
C ALA A 39 -17.49 -15.77 4.22
N CYS A 40 -17.18 -16.03 2.94
CA CYS A 40 -16.13 -15.31 2.20
C CYS A 40 -16.35 -13.80 2.27
N PHE A 41 -17.56 -13.33 1.97
CA PHE A 41 -17.90 -11.92 2.08
C PHE A 41 -17.68 -11.41 3.50
N TYR A 42 -18.25 -12.08 4.51
CA TYR A 42 -18.12 -11.67 5.91
C TYR A 42 -16.66 -11.63 6.37
N PHE A 43 -15.85 -12.65 6.09
CA PHE A 43 -14.46 -12.69 6.53
C PHE A 43 -13.61 -11.62 5.84
N ILE A 44 -13.80 -11.39 4.53
CA ILE A 44 -13.10 -10.31 3.80
C ILE A 44 -13.55 -8.94 4.32
N PHE A 45 -14.85 -8.78 4.62
CA PHE A 45 -15.40 -7.57 5.19
C PHE A 45 -14.80 -7.26 6.58
N MET A 46 -14.68 -8.27 7.44
CA MET A 46 -14.16 -8.14 8.80
C MET A 46 -12.65 -7.89 8.87
N LEU A 47 -11.88 -8.18 7.80
CA LEU A 47 -10.46 -7.80 7.72
C LEU A 47 -10.25 -6.29 7.59
N VAL A 48 -11.30 -5.52 7.30
CA VAL A 48 -11.25 -4.07 7.23
C VAL A 48 -11.72 -3.51 8.58
N GLU A 49 -10.78 -3.34 9.51
CA GLU A 49 -11.04 -2.98 10.91
C GLU A 49 -12.02 -1.81 11.08
N HIS A 50 -11.94 -0.79 10.22
CA HIS A 50 -12.72 0.43 10.37
C HIS A 50 -14.22 0.29 10.07
N TYR A 51 -14.66 -0.80 9.41
CA TYR A 51 -16.10 -1.04 9.26
C TYR A 51 -16.73 -1.59 10.54
N LYS A 52 -15.94 -2.21 11.42
CA LYS A 52 -16.42 -2.80 12.68
C LYS A 52 -17.05 -1.77 13.61
N ASP A 53 -16.58 -0.52 13.56
CA ASP A 53 -17.08 0.56 14.42
C ASP A 53 -18.31 1.29 13.84
N ARG A 54 -18.53 1.18 12.52
CA ARG A 54 -19.60 1.91 11.80
C ARG A 54 -20.76 1.02 11.40
N TYR A 55 -20.52 -0.28 11.26
CA TYR A 55 -21.49 -1.23 10.76
C TYR A 55 -21.56 -2.46 11.66
N VAL A 56 -22.79 -2.86 11.98
CA VAL A 56 -23.08 -4.18 12.53
C VAL A 56 -23.05 -5.15 11.36
N ALA A 57 -22.15 -6.14 11.42
CA ALA A 57 -22.04 -7.20 10.44
C ALA A 57 -22.15 -8.58 11.09
N SER A 58 -22.96 -9.46 10.51
CA SER A 58 -23.09 -10.86 10.96
C SER A 58 -23.54 -11.77 9.83
N LEU A 59 -23.25 -13.07 9.95
CA LEU A 59 -23.72 -14.08 9.02
C LEU A 59 -25.16 -14.48 9.38
N CYS A 60 -26.06 -14.53 8.41
CA CYS A 60 -27.44 -14.96 8.60
C CYS A 60 -27.60 -16.45 8.31
N GLU A 61 -27.95 -17.24 9.32
CA GLU A 61 -28.08 -18.70 9.21
C GLU A 61 -29.16 -19.13 8.20
N ASP A 62 -30.32 -18.47 8.19
CA ASP A 62 -31.47 -18.85 7.36
C ASP A 62 -31.33 -18.46 5.86
N THR A 63 -30.65 -17.35 5.59
CA THR A 63 -30.55 -16.80 4.22
C THR A 63 -29.18 -17.02 3.60
N PHE A 64 -28.20 -17.47 4.38
CA PHE A 64 -26.80 -17.59 4.01
C PHE A 64 -26.20 -16.28 3.46
N GLY A 65 -26.82 -15.14 3.77
CA GLY A 65 -26.33 -13.81 3.46
C GLY A 65 -25.58 -13.20 4.63
N VAL A 66 -25.05 -12.01 4.42
CA VAL A 66 -24.39 -11.21 5.45
C VAL A 66 -25.26 -10.01 5.75
N LEU A 67 -25.70 -9.89 7.00
CA LEU A 67 -26.33 -8.68 7.53
C LEU A 67 -25.27 -7.58 7.59
N VAL A 68 -25.55 -6.42 7.01
CA VAL A 68 -24.71 -5.22 7.12
C VAL A 68 -25.63 -4.03 7.35
N CYS A 69 -25.60 -3.47 8.56
CA CYS A 69 -26.39 -2.28 8.92
C CYS A 69 -25.50 -1.21 9.54
N PRO A 70 -25.76 0.08 9.30
CA PRO A 70 -25.19 1.16 10.10
C PRO A 70 -25.52 0.98 11.60
N VAL A 71 -24.60 1.34 12.49
CA VAL A 71 -24.78 1.22 13.96
C VAL A 71 -25.89 2.10 14.53
N ASP A 72 -26.35 3.11 13.81
CA ASP A 72 -27.45 4.02 14.19
C ASP A 72 -28.84 3.46 13.85
N VAL A 73 -28.92 2.38 13.08
CA VAL A 73 -30.19 1.71 12.75
C VAL A 73 -30.63 0.85 13.93
N SER A 74 -31.90 0.99 14.34
CA SER A 74 -32.48 0.17 15.41
C SER A 74 -32.38 -1.34 15.12
N ASP A 75 -32.03 -2.13 16.13
CA ASP A 75 -32.00 -3.62 16.08
C ASP A 75 -33.31 -4.24 15.57
N LYS A 76 -34.45 -3.55 15.73
CA LYS A 76 -35.75 -4.01 15.19
C LYS A 76 -35.77 -4.06 13.66
N ILE A 77 -34.96 -3.25 13.00
CA ILE A 77 -34.85 -3.14 11.55
C ILE A 77 -33.61 -3.89 11.07
N CYS A 78 -32.50 -3.79 11.82
CA CYS A 78 -31.26 -4.49 11.53
C CYS A 78 -31.32 -5.95 11.99
N ASN A 79 -31.93 -6.80 11.18
CA ASN A 79 -31.98 -8.25 11.42
C ASN A 79 -31.99 -9.03 10.11
N CYS A 80 -31.68 -10.33 10.20
CA CYS A 80 -31.58 -11.23 9.06
C CYS A 80 -32.90 -11.50 8.32
N TYR A 81 -34.05 -11.11 8.87
CA TYR A 81 -35.34 -11.23 8.19
C TYR A 81 -35.61 -10.06 7.24
N ASN A 82 -34.90 -8.94 7.43
CA ASN A 82 -35.03 -7.77 6.58
C ASN A 82 -34.05 -7.82 5.40
N ARG A 83 -34.57 -8.19 4.22
CA ARG A 83 -33.81 -8.25 2.96
C ARG A 83 -33.05 -6.95 2.64
N GLU A 84 -33.49 -5.80 3.15
CA GLU A 84 -32.83 -4.53 2.85
C GLU A 84 -31.38 -4.42 3.32
N TYR A 85 -31.01 -5.21 4.35
CA TYR A 85 -29.70 -5.19 4.98
C TYR A 85 -28.92 -6.50 4.82
N VAL A 86 -29.47 -7.50 4.12
CA VAL A 86 -28.82 -8.80 3.91
C VAL A 86 -28.25 -8.87 2.51
N TYR A 87 -26.94 -9.03 2.40
CA TYR A 87 -26.22 -8.99 1.13
C TYR A 87 -25.48 -10.30 0.85
N ASN A 88 -25.44 -10.68 -0.42
CA ASN A 88 -24.56 -11.75 -0.93
C ASN A 88 -24.38 -11.56 -2.45
N ILE A 89 -23.54 -12.38 -3.09
CA ILE A 89 -23.41 -12.43 -4.55
C ILE A 89 -24.53 -13.32 -5.11
N PRO A 90 -25.43 -12.79 -5.97
CA PRO A 90 -26.60 -13.53 -6.45
C PRO A 90 -26.26 -14.86 -7.17
N GLU A 91 -25.09 -14.95 -7.80
CA GLU A 91 -24.62 -16.13 -8.55
C GLU A 91 -24.29 -17.35 -7.68
N PHE A 92 -24.15 -17.16 -6.37
CA PHE A 92 -23.86 -18.21 -5.39
C PHE A 92 -25.00 -18.42 -4.39
N ALA A 93 -25.96 -17.50 -4.34
CA ALA A 93 -27.00 -17.49 -3.32
C ALA A 93 -28.11 -18.51 -3.60
N LEU A 94 -28.46 -19.33 -2.59
CA LEU A 94 -29.54 -20.31 -2.68
C LEU A 94 -30.91 -19.63 -2.89
N ASN A 95 -31.14 -18.49 -2.24
CA ASN A 95 -32.38 -17.74 -2.35
C ASN A 95 -32.12 -16.25 -2.66
N SER A 96 -31.81 -15.97 -3.93
CA SER A 96 -31.56 -14.62 -4.44
C SER A 96 -32.70 -13.63 -4.18
N SER A 97 -33.92 -14.13 -3.95
CA SER A 97 -35.10 -13.31 -3.62
C SER A 97 -35.11 -12.78 -2.18
N ARG A 98 -34.26 -13.28 -1.28
CA ARG A 98 -34.18 -12.86 0.13
C ARG A 98 -32.97 -11.98 0.44
N ILE A 99 -32.12 -11.70 -0.56
CA ILE A 99 -30.89 -10.92 -0.40
C ILE A 99 -30.86 -9.72 -1.36
N LYS A 100 -30.07 -8.71 -1.04
CA LYS A 100 -29.62 -7.68 -1.98
C LYS A 100 -28.28 -8.08 -2.61
N PRO A 101 -28.07 -7.81 -3.90
CA PRO A 101 -26.76 -7.98 -4.53
C PRO A 101 -25.66 -7.17 -3.82
N LEU A 102 -24.48 -7.75 -3.64
CA LEU A 102 -23.32 -7.09 -3.01
C LEU A 102 -22.95 -5.74 -3.67
N ASN A 103 -23.09 -5.62 -4.99
CA ASN A 103 -22.82 -4.37 -5.72
C ASN A 103 -23.80 -3.23 -5.38
N HIS A 104 -24.90 -3.51 -4.69
CA HIS A 104 -25.83 -2.50 -4.17
C HIS A 104 -25.50 -2.08 -2.73
N LEU A 105 -24.51 -2.71 -2.09
CA LEU A 105 -24.04 -2.31 -0.77
C LEU A 105 -23.36 -0.93 -0.87
N ARG A 106 -23.97 0.06 -0.23
CA ARG A 106 -23.44 1.42 -0.16
C ARG A 106 -22.92 1.66 1.25
N LEU A 107 -21.60 1.77 1.38
CA LEU A 107 -20.93 2.07 2.63
C LEU A 107 -20.24 3.42 2.55
N ASP A 108 -19.96 3.98 3.71
CA ASP A 108 -19.13 5.16 3.90
C ASP A 108 -17.99 4.84 4.90
N PRO A 109 -16.72 4.74 4.46
CA PRO A 109 -16.26 4.88 3.07
C PRO A 109 -16.71 3.71 2.18
N PRO A 110 -16.87 3.90 0.86
CA PRO A 110 -17.17 2.81 -0.07
C PRO A 110 -16.10 1.72 -0.03
N LEU A 111 -16.53 0.48 -0.29
CA LEU A 111 -15.62 -0.66 -0.39
C LEU A 111 -14.59 -0.43 -1.52
N PRO A 112 -13.36 -0.97 -1.40
CA PRO A 112 -12.36 -0.90 -2.47
C PRO A 112 -12.93 -1.41 -3.79
N PHE A 113 -12.55 -0.79 -4.92
CA PHE A 113 -13.06 -1.17 -6.26
C PHE A 113 -12.93 -2.66 -6.58
N GLN A 114 -11.88 -3.32 -6.06
CA GLN A 114 -11.61 -4.74 -6.29
C GLN A 114 -12.35 -5.68 -5.31
N PHE A 115 -13.10 -5.15 -4.34
CA PHE A 115 -13.72 -5.94 -3.28
C PHE A 115 -14.67 -7.00 -3.83
N ASP A 116 -15.60 -6.64 -4.72
CA ASP A 116 -16.54 -7.60 -5.34
C ASP A 116 -15.78 -8.71 -6.09
N LEU A 117 -14.71 -8.36 -6.81
CA LEU A 117 -13.88 -9.33 -7.52
C LEU A 117 -13.19 -10.31 -6.55
N ILE A 118 -12.64 -9.78 -5.45
CA ILE A 118 -11.95 -10.57 -4.42
C ILE A 118 -12.91 -11.54 -3.72
N VAL A 119 -14.12 -11.09 -3.39
CA VAL A 119 -15.15 -11.94 -2.80
C VAL A 119 -15.57 -13.02 -3.81
N LYS A 120 -15.79 -12.67 -5.08
CA LYS A 120 -16.10 -13.64 -6.15
C LYS A 120 -15.03 -14.71 -6.33
N ASP A 121 -13.75 -14.34 -6.23
CA ASP A 121 -12.64 -15.30 -6.30
C ASP A 121 -12.68 -16.29 -5.13
N CYS A 122 -12.97 -15.82 -3.91
CA CYS A 122 -13.15 -16.69 -2.73
C CYS A 122 -14.36 -17.63 -2.89
N CYS A 123 -15.52 -17.10 -3.33
CA CYS A 123 -16.72 -17.92 -3.56
C CYS A 123 -16.47 -19.01 -4.62
N SER A 124 -15.76 -18.67 -5.69
CA SER A 124 -15.38 -19.61 -6.75
C SER A 124 -14.43 -20.69 -6.25
N ALA A 125 -13.47 -20.33 -5.38
CA ALA A 125 -12.54 -21.28 -4.77
C ALA A 125 -13.26 -22.26 -3.82
N ALA A 126 -14.23 -21.78 -3.05
CA ALA A 126 -15.07 -22.62 -2.18
C ALA A 126 -15.90 -23.63 -3.00
N ARG A 127 -16.62 -23.15 -4.03
CA ARG A 127 -17.37 -24.01 -4.96
C ARG A 127 -16.46 -25.07 -5.60
N TYR A 128 -15.26 -24.69 -6.02
CA TYR A 128 -14.28 -25.60 -6.60
C TYR A 128 -13.86 -26.68 -5.59
N CYS A 129 -13.58 -26.30 -4.34
CA CYS A 129 -13.26 -27.23 -3.25
C CYS A 129 -14.38 -28.25 -3.04
N CYS A 130 -15.63 -27.79 -2.94
CA CYS A 130 -16.78 -28.65 -2.76
C CYS A 130 -16.90 -29.68 -3.89
N ARG A 131 -16.92 -29.23 -5.14
CA ARG A 131 -17.11 -30.10 -6.31
C ARG A 131 -15.96 -31.06 -6.57
N ASN A 132 -14.71 -30.66 -6.29
CA ASN A 132 -13.53 -31.44 -6.66
C ASN A 132 -12.91 -32.25 -5.53
N THR A 133 -13.10 -31.83 -4.28
CA THR A 133 -12.49 -32.46 -3.10
C THR A 133 -13.55 -33.01 -2.16
N LEU A 134 -14.49 -32.19 -1.68
CA LEU A 134 -15.38 -32.56 -0.57
C LEU A 134 -16.42 -33.62 -0.99
N VAL A 135 -17.13 -33.42 -2.11
CA VAL A 135 -18.11 -34.41 -2.60
C VAL A 135 -17.46 -35.76 -2.91
N LYS A 136 -16.22 -35.75 -3.42
CA LYS A 136 -15.51 -36.99 -3.81
C LYS A 136 -15.04 -37.81 -2.62
N TYR A 137 -14.94 -37.21 -1.43
CA TYR A 137 -14.52 -37.90 -0.22
C TYR A 137 -15.53 -38.97 0.21
N HIS A 138 -16.84 -38.71 0.06
CA HIS A 138 -17.86 -39.69 0.42
C HIS A 138 -17.77 -41.00 -0.37
N HIS A 139 -17.09 -41.01 -1.52
CA HIS A 139 -16.83 -42.22 -2.31
C HIS A 139 -15.56 -42.98 -1.90
N ARG A 140 -14.71 -42.38 -1.07
CA ARG A 140 -13.48 -42.99 -0.57
C ARG A 140 -13.64 -43.16 0.93
N VAL A 141 -13.88 -44.38 1.39
CA VAL A 141 -13.83 -44.76 2.81
C VAL A 141 -12.38 -44.58 3.28
N ASP A 142 -11.98 -43.34 3.52
CA ASP A 142 -10.65 -42.96 3.93
C ASP A 142 -10.70 -42.75 5.46
N ASP A 143 -10.15 -43.69 6.23
CA ASP A 143 -10.09 -43.66 7.70
C ASP A 143 -9.09 -42.61 8.22
N SER A 144 -8.89 -41.53 7.45
CA SER A 144 -8.03 -40.43 7.85
C SER A 144 -8.58 -39.76 9.11
N PRO A 145 -7.75 -39.48 10.14
CA PRO A 145 -8.21 -38.82 11.36
C PRO A 145 -8.83 -37.45 11.11
N CYS A 146 -8.42 -36.77 10.02
CA CYS A 146 -8.88 -35.45 9.66
C CYS A 146 -9.57 -35.47 8.28
N PRO A 147 -10.90 -35.35 8.21
CA PRO A 147 -11.63 -35.35 6.95
C PRO A 147 -11.39 -34.04 6.17
N PRO A 148 -11.53 -34.06 4.83
CA PRO A 148 -11.35 -32.88 4.01
C PRO A 148 -12.38 -31.80 4.37
N THR A 149 -11.99 -30.53 4.26
CA THR A 149 -12.83 -29.42 4.71
C THR A 149 -12.46 -28.10 4.06
N TRP A 150 -13.47 -27.27 3.84
CA TRP A 150 -13.29 -25.84 3.58
C TRP A 150 -13.26 -25.08 4.91
N ASP A 151 -12.25 -24.25 5.14
CA ASP A 151 -12.12 -23.52 6.41
C ASP A 151 -12.61 -22.06 6.36
N GLY A 152 -13.13 -21.63 5.23
CA GLY A 152 -13.50 -20.24 4.96
C GLY A 152 -12.56 -19.54 3.98
N TRP A 153 -11.34 -20.04 3.82
CA TRP A 153 -10.31 -19.42 2.98
C TRP A 153 -9.56 -20.43 2.10
N ASN A 154 -9.29 -21.64 2.56
CA ASN A 154 -8.61 -22.70 1.81
C ASN A 154 -9.37 -24.02 1.85
N CYS A 155 -9.07 -24.84 0.85
CA CYS A 155 -9.49 -26.23 0.77
C CYS A 155 -8.41 -27.15 1.36
N PHE A 156 -8.74 -27.86 2.43
CA PHE A 156 -7.91 -28.89 3.03
C PHE A 156 -8.40 -30.27 2.61
N ASP A 157 -7.48 -31.11 2.16
CA ASP A 157 -7.73 -32.51 1.82
C ASP A 157 -7.74 -33.36 3.11
N SER A 158 -8.05 -34.66 3.00
CA SER A 158 -7.85 -35.59 4.12
C SER A 158 -6.39 -35.61 4.56
N ALA A 159 -6.15 -35.69 5.86
CA ALA A 159 -4.81 -35.60 6.43
C ALA A 159 -4.56 -36.62 7.53
N THR A 160 -3.32 -37.07 7.61
CA THR A 160 -2.79 -37.83 8.74
C THR A 160 -2.30 -36.86 9.83
N PRO A 161 -2.13 -37.33 11.09
CA PRO A 161 -1.71 -36.47 12.18
C PRO A 161 -0.39 -35.76 11.88
N GLY A 162 -0.36 -34.44 12.05
CA GLY A 162 0.77 -33.59 11.65
C GLY A 162 0.34 -32.18 11.24
N VAL A 163 1.29 -31.42 10.71
CA VAL A 163 1.04 -30.04 10.21
C VAL A 163 0.83 -30.08 8.71
N VAL A 164 -0.29 -29.53 8.26
CA VAL A 164 -0.66 -29.42 6.84
C VAL A 164 -0.46 -27.97 6.39
N PHE A 165 0.43 -27.78 5.42
CA PHE A 165 0.69 -26.48 4.82
C PHE A 165 -0.14 -26.28 3.53
N LYS A 166 -0.73 -25.09 3.39
CA LYS A 166 -1.41 -24.66 2.15
C LYS A 166 -0.95 -23.27 1.76
N GLN A 167 -0.77 -23.03 0.47
CA GLN A 167 -0.41 -21.71 -0.04
C GLN A 167 -1.48 -20.68 0.34
N CYS A 168 -1.08 -19.48 0.77
CA CYS A 168 -2.09 -18.47 1.11
C CYS A 168 -2.81 -18.00 -0.16
N PRO A 169 -4.15 -18.00 -0.17
CA PRO A 169 -4.93 -17.58 -1.31
C PRO A 169 -4.79 -16.09 -1.57
N ASN A 170 -5.01 -15.68 -2.81
CA ASN A 170 -4.82 -14.30 -3.24
C ASN A 170 -5.88 -13.35 -2.67
N TYR A 171 -7.09 -13.85 -2.39
CA TYR A 171 -8.22 -13.04 -1.92
C TYR A 171 -8.17 -12.64 -0.44
N ILE A 172 -7.23 -13.17 0.35
CA ILE A 172 -6.96 -12.66 1.70
C ILE A 172 -6.34 -11.26 1.65
N TYR A 173 -5.67 -10.91 0.55
CA TYR A 173 -4.95 -9.64 0.39
C TYR A 173 -5.81 -8.63 -0.37
N GLY A 174 -6.62 -7.86 0.36
CA GLY A 174 -7.44 -6.79 -0.19
C GLY A 174 -6.66 -5.76 -1.04
N GLY A 175 -7.11 -5.51 -2.27
CA GLY A 175 -7.22 -4.15 -2.82
C GLY A 175 -6.01 -3.39 -3.38
N SER A 176 -4.79 -3.95 -3.49
CA SER A 176 -3.71 -3.32 -4.32
C SER A 176 -2.43 -4.15 -4.52
N ASN A 177 -2.28 -5.26 -3.78
CA ASN A 177 -1.09 -6.10 -3.83
C ASN A 177 -1.44 -7.49 -4.35
N ILE A 178 -1.46 -7.65 -5.68
CA ILE A 178 -1.25 -8.97 -6.29
C ILE A 178 0.05 -9.51 -5.68
N LYS A 179 -0.07 -10.63 -4.97
CA LYS A 179 1.04 -11.34 -4.33
C LYS A 179 2.21 -11.44 -5.31
N THR A 180 3.33 -10.85 -4.95
CA THR A 180 4.63 -11.14 -5.61
C THR A 180 5.39 -12.23 -4.86
N ASP A 181 4.89 -12.63 -3.69
CA ASP A 181 5.52 -13.57 -2.78
C ASP A 181 4.63 -14.82 -2.67
N TYR A 182 4.88 -15.77 -3.59
CA TYR A 182 4.14 -17.03 -3.68
C TYR A 182 4.51 -18.02 -2.57
N ASP A 183 5.54 -17.72 -1.77
CA ASP A 183 6.16 -18.68 -0.85
C ASP A 183 5.51 -18.69 0.55
N ARG A 184 4.53 -17.81 0.80
CA ARG A 184 3.83 -17.74 2.08
C ARG A 184 2.77 -18.84 2.21
N LEU A 185 2.80 -19.54 3.35
CA LEU A 185 1.97 -20.68 3.67
C LEU A 185 1.10 -20.41 4.91
N SER A 186 -0.14 -20.91 4.86
CA SER A 186 -1.01 -21.13 6.01
C SER A 186 -0.79 -22.54 6.57
N GLN A 187 -1.02 -22.72 7.88
CA GLN A 187 -0.83 -24.01 8.54
C GLN A 187 -2.09 -24.45 9.29
N LYS A 188 -2.49 -25.71 9.11
CA LYS A 188 -3.56 -26.36 9.86
C LYS A 188 -3.03 -27.63 10.49
N VAL A 189 -3.38 -27.91 11.75
CA VAL A 189 -2.85 -29.07 12.49
C VAL A 189 -3.89 -30.18 12.53
N CYS A 190 -3.52 -31.38 12.10
CA CYS A 190 -4.31 -32.59 12.27
C CYS A 190 -3.85 -33.34 13.53
N ARG A 191 -4.77 -33.59 14.47
CA ARG A 191 -4.55 -34.44 15.65
C ARG A 191 -5.14 -35.83 15.38
N SER A 192 -4.86 -36.80 16.26
CA SER A 192 -5.41 -38.16 16.15
C SER A 192 -6.93 -38.23 16.27
N ASN A 193 -7.57 -37.18 16.79
CA ASN A 193 -9.02 -37.07 16.99
C ASN A 193 -9.68 -36.06 16.05
N GLY A 194 -8.99 -35.59 15.00
CA GLY A 194 -9.50 -34.58 14.07
C GLY A 194 -8.66 -33.32 13.99
N TRP A 195 -9.16 -32.32 13.27
CA TRP A 195 -8.50 -31.03 13.14
C TRP A 195 -8.35 -30.33 14.50
N ALA A 196 -7.21 -29.70 14.73
CA ALA A 196 -6.90 -29.05 15.99
C ALA A 196 -7.85 -27.89 16.29
N THR A 197 -8.32 -27.84 17.53
CA THR A 197 -9.11 -26.76 18.10
C THR A 197 -8.27 -26.07 19.19
N PRO A 198 -8.17 -24.73 19.22
CA PRO A 198 -7.49 -24.03 20.30
C PRO A 198 -8.26 -24.22 21.62
N GLU A 199 -7.57 -24.59 22.70
CA GLU A 199 -8.18 -24.93 24.01
C GLU A 199 -8.58 -23.70 24.85
N VAL A 200 -8.68 -22.51 24.26
CA VAL A 200 -8.92 -21.26 24.99
C VAL A 200 -10.40 -20.88 24.93
N ASN A 201 -11.13 -21.15 26.02
CA ASN A 201 -12.42 -20.57 26.43
C ASN A 201 -13.35 -20.06 25.30
N ALA A 202 -14.33 -20.90 24.94
CA ALA A 202 -15.51 -20.70 24.08
C ALA A 202 -15.46 -21.52 22.78
N ALA A 203 -16.33 -22.55 22.72
CA ALA A 203 -16.59 -23.47 21.60
C ALA A 203 -15.35 -24.00 20.86
N ALA A 204 -15.04 -25.29 21.00
CA ALA A 204 -13.94 -25.96 20.31
C ALA A 204 -14.12 -25.89 18.78
N ARG A 205 -13.63 -24.82 18.18
CA ARG A 205 -13.67 -24.55 16.74
C ARG A 205 -12.34 -24.93 16.11
N GLU A 206 -12.39 -25.59 14.97
CA GLU A 206 -11.20 -25.86 14.17
C GLU A 206 -10.53 -24.54 13.79
N HIS A 207 -9.20 -24.51 13.90
CA HIS A 207 -8.41 -23.32 13.62
C HIS A 207 -7.36 -23.59 12.54
N THR A 208 -7.25 -22.64 11.62
CA THR A 208 -6.15 -22.56 10.65
C THR A 208 -5.37 -21.27 10.93
N ASP A 209 -4.07 -21.40 11.05
CA ASP A 209 -3.18 -20.27 11.28
C ASP A 209 -2.76 -19.65 9.94
N TYR A 210 -3.27 -18.43 9.72
CA TYR A 210 -2.99 -17.58 8.56
C TYR A 210 -1.98 -16.46 8.87
N THR A 211 -1.33 -16.45 10.05
CA THR A 211 -0.36 -15.41 10.41
C THR A 211 0.81 -15.33 9.42
N GLY A 212 1.25 -16.47 8.89
CA GLY A 212 2.27 -16.54 7.84
C GLY A 212 1.86 -15.86 6.52
N CYS A 213 0.56 -15.67 6.30
CA CYS A 213 0.03 -14.95 5.14
C CYS A 213 0.18 -13.44 5.33
N MET A 214 -0.23 -12.94 6.48
CA MET A 214 -0.23 -11.52 6.82
C MET A 214 1.10 -11.06 7.46
N SER A 215 2.25 -11.21 6.77
CA SER A 215 3.46 -10.52 7.21
C SER A 215 3.44 -9.07 6.72
N ASN A 216 3.14 -8.17 7.66
CA ASN A 216 3.25 -6.71 7.53
C ASN A 216 4.71 -6.22 7.53
N GLY A 217 5.68 -7.12 7.71
CA GLY A 217 7.09 -6.76 7.90
C GLY A 217 7.66 -5.89 6.79
N ASP A 218 7.25 -6.08 5.54
CA ASP A 218 7.70 -5.22 4.43
C ASP A 218 7.15 -3.80 4.50
N VAL A 219 5.89 -3.65 4.91
CA VAL A 219 5.22 -2.34 5.04
C VAL A 219 5.76 -1.61 6.26
N GLU A 220 5.84 -2.30 7.40
CA GLU A 220 6.43 -1.78 8.64
C GLU A 220 7.90 -1.38 8.44
N ALA A 221 8.70 -2.20 7.76
CA ALA A 221 10.09 -1.87 7.45
C ALA A 221 10.20 -0.64 6.55
N ARG A 222 9.28 -0.43 5.59
CA ARG A 222 9.25 0.77 4.74
C ARG A 222 8.87 2.02 5.53
N ILE A 223 7.86 1.92 6.40
CA ILE A 223 7.45 3.02 7.27
C ILE A 223 8.58 3.37 8.24
N LEU A 224 9.20 2.37 8.87
CA LEU A 224 10.33 2.56 9.78
C LEU A 224 11.54 3.18 9.07
N ALA A 225 11.91 2.68 7.89
CA ALA A 225 12.99 3.26 7.09
C ALA A 225 12.68 4.72 6.70
N GLY A 226 11.43 5.01 6.32
CA GLY A 226 10.95 6.36 6.06
C GLY A 226 11.09 7.28 7.29
N LEU A 227 10.57 6.85 8.44
CA LEU A 227 10.67 7.59 9.70
C LEU A 227 12.12 7.91 10.07
N LEU A 228 13.01 6.92 10.04
CA LEU A 228 14.43 7.11 10.36
C LEU A 228 15.12 8.08 9.40
N THR A 229 14.90 7.91 8.08
CA THR A 229 15.56 8.74 7.06
C THR A 229 15.06 10.18 7.05
N TYR A 230 13.75 10.41 7.17
CA TYR A 230 13.21 11.77 7.25
C TYR A 230 13.55 12.44 8.57
N SER A 231 13.60 11.71 9.70
CA SER A 231 14.05 12.25 10.98
C SER A 231 15.50 12.73 10.90
N ALA A 232 16.41 11.89 10.40
CA ALA A 232 17.80 12.28 10.19
C ALA A 232 17.93 13.49 9.26
N SER A 233 17.21 13.48 8.13
CA SER A 233 17.19 14.59 7.17
C SER A 233 16.77 15.91 7.82
N VAL A 234 15.64 15.92 8.56
CA VAL A 234 15.14 17.11 9.26
C VAL A 234 16.15 17.62 10.29
N ILE A 235 16.73 16.73 11.10
CA ILE A 235 17.74 17.09 12.11
C ILE A 235 18.96 17.79 11.48
N PHE A 236 19.44 17.33 10.32
CA PHE A 236 20.58 17.96 9.63
C PHE A 236 20.18 19.23 8.86
N LEU A 237 18.95 19.32 8.34
CA LEU A 237 18.49 20.47 7.57
C LEU A 237 18.21 21.70 8.45
N ILE A 238 17.75 21.52 9.69
CA ILE A 238 17.48 22.63 10.63
C ILE A 238 18.73 23.53 10.83
N PRO A 239 19.89 23.01 11.27
CA PRO A 239 21.09 23.83 11.45
C PRO A 239 21.61 24.37 10.11
N ALA A 240 21.50 23.62 9.01
CA ALA A 240 21.92 24.11 7.69
C ALA A 240 21.11 25.35 7.23
N VAL A 241 19.78 25.28 7.32
CA VAL A 241 18.89 26.41 7.00
C VAL A 241 19.15 27.59 7.95
N PHE A 242 19.36 27.32 9.24
CA PHE A 242 19.68 28.33 10.24
C PHE A 242 21.01 29.05 9.91
N LEU A 243 22.08 28.31 9.63
CA LEU A 243 23.39 28.87 9.27
C LEU A 243 23.33 29.70 7.98
N LEU A 244 22.68 29.22 6.92
CA LEU A 244 22.48 29.97 5.66
C LEU A 244 21.60 31.22 5.85
N THR A 245 20.79 31.25 6.91
CA THR A 245 19.96 32.39 7.28
C THR A 245 20.72 33.37 8.17
N LEU A 246 21.65 32.94 9.03
CA LEU A 246 22.35 33.82 9.98
C LEU A 246 23.66 34.40 9.46
N LEU A 247 24.43 33.66 8.67
CA LEU A 247 25.76 34.08 8.25
C LEU A 247 25.66 35.13 7.14
N ARG A 248 25.84 36.41 7.51
CA ARG A 248 25.76 37.57 6.61
C ARG A 248 26.55 37.42 5.29
N PRO A 249 27.83 36.95 5.26
CA PRO A 249 28.57 36.85 4.00
C PRO A 249 27.93 35.87 3.01
N ILE A 250 27.28 34.83 3.51
CA ILE A 250 26.68 33.74 2.71
C ILE A 250 25.24 34.10 2.33
N ARG A 251 24.50 34.74 3.24
CA ARG A 251 23.06 35.06 3.11
C ARG A 251 22.72 35.87 1.85
N CYS A 252 23.60 36.77 1.44
CA CYS A 252 23.34 37.73 0.36
C CYS A 252 23.80 37.23 -1.02
N GLN A 253 24.56 36.15 -1.09
CA GLN A 253 25.03 35.61 -2.35
C GLN A 253 23.89 34.90 -3.11
N PRO A 254 23.70 35.16 -4.42
CA PRO A 254 22.54 34.68 -5.17
C PRO A 254 22.41 33.15 -5.15
N MET A 255 23.49 32.42 -5.39
CA MET A 255 23.52 30.94 -5.33
C MET A 255 23.00 30.40 -3.99
N PHE A 256 23.47 30.98 -2.87
CA PHE A 256 23.09 30.54 -1.53
C PHE A 256 21.65 30.88 -1.18
N ILE A 257 21.04 31.90 -1.80
CA ILE A 257 19.61 32.17 -1.63
C ILE A 257 18.76 31.07 -2.27
N LEU A 258 19.12 30.60 -3.48
CA LEU A 258 18.44 29.48 -4.12
C LEU A 258 18.58 28.21 -3.28
N HIS A 259 19.80 27.89 -2.86
CA HIS A 259 20.07 26.73 -1.99
C HIS A 259 19.26 26.80 -0.70
N ARG A 260 19.19 27.96 -0.04
CA ARG A 260 18.39 28.12 1.18
C ARG A 260 16.92 27.79 0.93
N HIS A 261 16.33 28.27 -0.15
CA HIS A 261 14.93 27.95 -0.46
C HIS A 261 14.71 26.48 -0.83
N LEU A 262 15.65 25.85 -1.55
CA LEU A 262 15.61 24.41 -1.80
C LEU A 262 15.68 23.62 -0.49
N LEU A 263 16.60 23.95 0.42
CA LEU A 263 16.72 23.29 1.72
C LEU A 263 15.48 23.50 2.59
N ILE A 264 14.88 24.70 2.56
CA ILE A 264 13.58 24.96 3.23
C ILE A 264 12.49 24.06 2.66
N SER A 265 12.41 23.90 1.33
CA SER A 265 11.42 23.00 0.71
C SER A 265 11.61 21.54 1.14
N CYS A 266 12.86 21.07 1.24
CA CYS A 266 13.18 19.73 1.73
C CYS A 266 12.81 19.55 3.20
N LEU A 267 13.11 20.56 4.02
CA LEU A 267 12.80 20.58 5.45
C LEU A 267 11.30 20.51 5.68
N LEU A 268 10.53 21.35 4.99
CA LEU A 268 9.06 21.34 5.09
C LEU A 268 8.49 20.00 4.62
N TYR A 269 8.95 19.46 3.49
CA TYR A 269 8.49 18.17 2.99
C TYR A 269 8.75 17.03 3.99
N GLY A 270 9.96 16.99 4.57
CA GLY A 270 10.34 16.00 5.58
C GLY A 270 9.58 16.17 6.90
N ALA A 271 9.42 17.40 7.39
CA ALA A 271 8.66 17.69 8.61
C ALA A 271 7.18 17.28 8.46
N PHE A 272 6.55 17.63 7.34
CA PHE A 272 5.17 17.21 7.07
C PHE A 272 5.03 15.70 6.92
N TYR A 273 6.03 15.00 6.36
CA TYR A 273 6.06 13.54 6.36
C TYR A 273 6.06 12.95 7.77
N LEU A 274 6.91 13.46 8.66
CA LEU A 274 6.94 12.99 10.04
C LEU A 274 5.61 13.26 10.75
N ILE A 275 5.01 14.43 10.53
CA ILE A 275 3.70 14.79 11.08
C ILE A 275 2.61 13.84 10.57
N THR A 276 2.47 13.66 9.26
CA THR A 276 1.38 12.82 8.71
C THR A 276 1.54 11.36 9.07
N VAL A 277 2.76 10.82 9.04
CA VAL A 277 3.00 9.43 9.43
C VAL A 277 2.69 9.21 10.91
N SER A 278 3.13 10.13 11.79
CA SER A 278 2.89 10.02 13.23
C SER A 278 1.41 10.20 13.62
N LEU A 279 0.68 11.05 12.91
CA LEU A 279 -0.73 11.33 13.21
C LEU A 279 -1.70 10.31 12.60
N PHE A 280 -1.38 9.72 11.44
CA PHE A 280 -2.34 8.94 10.66
C PHE A 280 -1.92 7.50 10.32
N VAL A 281 -0.61 7.17 10.27
CA VAL A 281 -0.14 5.92 9.63
C VAL A 281 0.48 4.93 10.61
N VAL A 282 1.21 5.38 11.63
CA VAL A 282 1.81 4.45 12.61
C VAL A 282 0.73 3.66 13.36
N ASN A 283 1.08 2.46 13.83
CA ASN A 283 0.18 1.66 14.67
C ASN A 283 -0.26 2.50 15.87
N ASP A 284 -1.57 2.47 16.17
CA ASP A 284 -2.21 3.28 17.22
C ASP A 284 -2.07 4.80 17.05
N ALA A 285 -1.90 5.29 15.81
CA ALA A 285 -1.85 6.72 15.55
C ALA A 285 -3.13 7.44 16.02
N PRO A 286 -3.01 8.59 16.70
CA PRO A 286 -4.13 9.22 17.41
C PRO A 286 -5.25 9.70 16.50
N LEU A 287 -4.96 9.96 15.21
CA LEU A 287 -5.93 10.40 14.22
C LEU A 287 -6.10 9.37 13.08
N SER A 288 -5.69 8.10 13.27
CA SER A 288 -5.83 7.04 12.25
C SER A 288 -7.25 6.93 11.71
N SER A 289 -8.25 7.05 12.58
CA SER A 289 -9.67 7.02 12.21
C SER A 289 -10.02 8.09 11.17
N GLN A 290 -9.45 9.30 11.27
CA GLN A 290 -9.72 10.43 10.36
C GLN A 290 -9.34 10.17 8.90
N VAL A 291 -8.42 9.23 8.64
CA VAL A 291 -8.09 8.78 7.28
C VAL A 291 -9.33 8.17 6.64
N PHE A 292 -10.06 7.34 7.37
CA PHE A 292 -11.24 6.63 6.88
C PHE A 292 -12.49 7.51 6.91
N GLN A 293 -12.55 8.51 7.80
CA GLN A 293 -13.64 9.50 7.82
C GLN A 293 -13.54 10.57 6.72
N ASN A 294 -12.54 10.47 5.83
CA ASN A 294 -12.23 11.49 4.82
C ASN A 294 -12.16 12.91 5.40
N HIS A 295 -11.61 13.03 6.62
CA HIS A 295 -11.68 14.28 7.37
C HIS A 295 -10.90 15.40 6.65
N LEU A 296 -11.45 16.62 6.62
CA LEU A 296 -10.85 17.76 5.92
C LEU A 296 -9.39 18.02 6.35
N PHE A 297 -9.10 17.87 7.65
CA PHE A 297 -7.75 18.05 8.17
C PHE A 297 -6.74 17.05 7.58
N CYS A 298 -7.14 15.78 7.47
CA CYS A 298 -6.33 14.74 6.84
C CYS A 298 -6.10 15.07 5.36
N ARG A 299 -7.17 15.41 4.62
CA ARG A 299 -7.10 15.77 3.20
C ARG A 299 -6.12 16.93 2.95
N LEU A 300 -6.20 17.97 3.77
CA LEU A 300 -5.33 19.14 3.66
C LEU A 300 -3.87 18.79 3.96
N LEU A 301 -3.58 18.06 5.04
CA LEU A 301 -2.21 17.70 5.40
C LEU A 301 -1.53 16.85 4.32
N PHE A 302 -2.20 15.80 3.83
CA PHE A 302 -1.66 14.98 2.74
C PHE A 302 -1.57 15.75 1.42
N SER A 303 -2.50 16.66 1.11
CA SER A 303 -2.39 17.53 -0.07
C SER A 303 -1.18 18.46 0.00
N ILE A 304 -0.96 19.08 1.16
CA ILE A 304 0.18 19.97 1.38
C ILE A 304 1.48 19.17 1.22
N GLN A 305 1.58 18.01 1.87
CA GLN A 305 2.77 17.18 1.80
C GLN A 305 3.01 16.57 0.41
N LEU A 306 2.09 15.73 -0.07
CA LEU A 306 2.29 14.86 -1.23
C LEU A 306 2.18 15.60 -2.56
N ARG A 307 1.45 16.73 -2.62
CA ARG A 307 1.20 17.49 -3.84
C ARG A 307 1.99 18.80 -3.83
N TYR A 308 1.68 19.71 -2.90
CA TYR A 308 2.28 21.05 -2.90
C TYR A 308 3.78 21.04 -2.61
N LEU A 309 4.20 20.52 -1.46
CA LEU A 309 5.59 20.54 -1.03
C LEU A 309 6.48 19.68 -1.94
N ARG A 310 5.95 18.55 -2.43
CA ARG A 310 6.63 17.72 -3.44
C ARG A 310 6.89 18.49 -4.74
N LEU A 311 5.85 19.11 -5.32
CA LEU A 311 5.99 19.87 -6.55
C LEU A 311 6.89 21.10 -6.35
N THR A 312 6.76 21.77 -5.20
CA THR A 312 7.63 22.89 -4.81
C THR A 312 9.09 22.47 -4.77
N ASN A 313 9.39 21.32 -4.16
CA ASN A 313 10.74 20.76 -4.15
C ASN A 313 11.29 20.54 -5.58
N PHE A 314 10.49 19.96 -6.48
CA PHE A 314 10.87 19.81 -7.89
C PHE A 314 11.14 21.15 -8.58
N THR A 315 10.31 22.17 -8.36
CA THR A 315 10.52 23.48 -8.96
C THR A 315 11.74 24.22 -8.41
N TRP A 316 12.10 24.02 -7.14
CA TRP A 316 13.33 24.57 -6.57
C TRP A 316 14.59 23.87 -7.07
N MET A 317 14.55 22.54 -7.26
CA MET A 317 15.65 21.81 -7.91
C MET A 317 15.84 22.28 -9.35
N LEU A 318 14.75 22.45 -10.10
CA LEU A 318 14.80 22.99 -11.46
C LEU A 318 15.35 24.42 -11.49
N ALA A 319 14.92 25.29 -10.58
CA ALA A 319 15.42 26.66 -10.47
C ALA A 319 16.93 26.72 -10.25
N GLU A 320 17.46 25.85 -9.39
CA GLU A 320 18.90 25.74 -9.16
C GLU A 320 19.64 25.29 -10.43
N ALA A 321 19.13 24.27 -11.14
CA ALA A 321 19.72 23.82 -12.40
C ALA A 321 19.69 24.90 -13.49
N VAL A 322 18.59 25.63 -13.63
CA VAL A 322 18.48 26.77 -14.58
C VAL A 322 19.46 27.88 -14.21
N TYR A 323 19.61 28.19 -12.92
CA TYR A 323 20.55 29.20 -12.46
C TYR A 323 22.00 28.82 -12.78
N LEU A 324 22.39 27.57 -12.49
CA LEU A 324 23.71 27.03 -12.81
C LEU A 324 23.98 27.00 -14.31
N TRP A 325 22.99 26.61 -15.11
CA TRP A 325 23.07 26.63 -16.58
C TRP A 325 23.33 28.04 -17.11
N ARG A 326 22.57 29.05 -16.64
CA ARG A 326 22.75 30.46 -17.05
C ARG A 326 24.14 30.97 -16.67
N LEU A 327 24.62 30.64 -15.47
CA LEU A 327 25.94 31.01 -14.98
C LEU A 327 27.06 30.47 -15.89
N LEU A 328 26.93 29.24 -16.38
CA LEU A 328 27.93 28.61 -17.25
C LEU A 328 27.96 29.20 -18.67
N HIS A 329 26.82 29.67 -19.17
CA HIS A 329 26.67 30.12 -20.56
C HIS A 329 26.92 31.60 -20.77
N THR A 330 26.44 32.45 -19.86
CA THR A 330 26.35 33.88 -20.18
C THR A 330 27.58 34.69 -19.79
N ALA A 331 28.48 34.19 -18.91
CA ALA A 331 29.67 34.86 -18.35
C ALA A 331 29.45 36.27 -17.75
N GLN A 332 28.37 36.96 -18.11
CA GLN A 332 27.88 38.20 -17.60
C GLN A 332 26.80 37.88 -16.56
N HIS A 333 27.03 38.39 -15.36
CA HIS A 333 25.99 38.52 -14.36
C HIS A 333 24.87 39.36 -15.01
N SER A 334 23.72 38.74 -15.30
CA SER A 334 22.48 39.49 -15.51
C SER A 334 22.16 40.16 -14.17
N GLU A 335 22.77 41.33 -13.90
CA GLU A 335 22.64 42.07 -12.64
C GLU A 335 21.19 42.49 -12.33
N GLY A 336 20.25 42.30 -13.27
CA GLY A 336 18.87 42.78 -13.18
C GLY A 336 17.78 41.70 -13.13
N GLU A 337 18.04 40.42 -13.41
CA GLU A 337 16.99 39.40 -13.30
C GLU A 337 16.70 39.09 -11.83
N THR A 338 15.68 39.78 -11.32
CA THR A 338 15.32 39.79 -9.90
C THR A 338 15.11 38.37 -9.39
N LEU A 339 15.96 37.92 -8.46
CA LEU A 339 15.76 36.72 -7.63
C LEU A 339 14.36 36.62 -6.99
N ARG A 340 13.63 37.75 -6.93
CA ARG A 340 12.21 37.84 -6.60
C ARG A 340 11.33 37.01 -7.55
N SER A 341 11.58 37.00 -8.86
CA SER A 341 10.81 36.21 -9.84
C SER A 341 10.89 34.72 -9.56
N TYR A 342 12.11 34.20 -9.31
CA TYR A 342 12.31 32.79 -8.91
C TYR A 342 11.51 32.44 -7.66
N LYS A 343 11.53 33.28 -6.63
CA LYS A 343 10.74 33.04 -5.40
C LYS A 343 9.24 32.98 -5.68
N VAL A 344 8.71 33.90 -6.48
CA VAL A 344 7.28 33.94 -6.82
C VAL A 344 6.89 32.71 -7.65
N ILE A 345 7.69 32.34 -8.64
CA ILE A 345 7.40 31.21 -9.53
C ILE A 345 7.48 29.88 -8.75
N CYS A 346 8.57 29.63 -8.03
CA CYS A 346 8.81 28.33 -7.38
C CYS A 346 7.93 28.06 -6.16
N TRP A 347 7.42 29.09 -5.46
CA TRP A 347 6.42 28.90 -4.39
C TRP A 347 4.98 29.03 -4.90
N GLY A 348 4.75 29.92 -5.87
CA GLY A 348 3.43 30.29 -6.35
C GLY A 348 2.85 29.30 -7.36
N VAL A 349 3.60 28.93 -8.41
CA VAL A 349 3.10 28.01 -9.46
C VAL A 349 2.69 26.65 -8.89
N PRO A 350 3.50 25.98 -8.03
CA PRO A 350 3.07 24.76 -7.35
C PRO A 350 1.82 24.96 -6.50
N GLY A 351 1.67 26.14 -5.87
CA GLY A 351 0.52 26.49 -5.04
C GLY A 351 -0.76 26.57 -5.87
N VAL A 352 -0.74 27.32 -6.97
CA VAL A 352 -1.87 27.45 -7.90
C VAL A 352 -2.29 26.08 -8.46
N ILE A 353 -1.33 25.29 -8.94
CA ILE A 353 -1.61 23.94 -9.48
C ILE A 353 -2.25 23.07 -8.40
N THR A 354 -1.74 23.12 -7.16
CA THR A 354 -2.27 22.31 -6.06
C THR A 354 -3.68 22.76 -5.66
N VAL A 355 -3.96 24.07 -5.58
CA VAL A 355 -5.29 24.58 -5.25
C VAL A 355 -6.31 24.16 -6.31
N VAL A 356 -5.96 24.27 -7.59
CA VAL A 356 -6.82 23.80 -8.69
C VAL A 356 -7.06 22.29 -8.58
N TYR A 357 -6.02 21.49 -8.32
CA TYR A 357 -6.17 20.05 -8.09
C TYR A 357 -7.10 19.73 -6.91
N ILE A 358 -6.94 20.40 -5.77
CA ILE A 358 -7.79 20.22 -4.58
C ILE A 358 -9.25 20.51 -4.94
N PHE A 359 -9.52 21.62 -5.64
CA PHE A 359 -10.86 22.01 -6.04
C PHE A 359 -11.49 20.99 -7.00
N VAL A 360 -10.77 20.63 -8.08
CA VAL A 360 -11.25 19.66 -9.08
C VAL A 360 -11.47 18.28 -8.46
N ARG A 361 -10.56 17.82 -7.58
CA ARG A 361 -10.71 16.55 -6.88
C ARG A 361 -11.90 16.58 -5.92
N SER A 362 -12.09 17.67 -5.17
CA SER A 362 -13.22 17.78 -4.25
C SER A 362 -14.59 17.76 -4.95
N LEU A 363 -14.67 18.18 -6.22
CA LEU A 363 -15.92 18.16 -6.98
C LEU A 363 -16.21 16.81 -7.66
N ASN A 364 -15.18 16.07 -8.04
CA ASN A 364 -15.32 14.87 -8.89
C ASN A 364 -14.98 13.55 -8.19
N ASP A 365 -14.15 13.57 -7.15
CA ASP A 365 -13.63 12.37 -6.47
C ASP A 365 -13.32 12.66 -4.99
N ASP A 366 -14.37 12.98 -4.24
CA ASP A 366 -14.36 13.11 -2.78
C ASP A 366 -15.02 11.90 -2.09
N VAL A 367 -14.97 10.74 -2.76
CA VAL A 367 -15.53 9.49 -2.26
C VAL A 367 -14.38 8.60 -1.78
N GLY A 368 -14.54 7.99 -0.60
CA GLY A 368 -13.54 7.07 -0.05
C GLY A 368 -12.77 7.64 1.12
N MET A 369 -11.53 7.18 1.25
CA MET A 369 -10.62 7.62 2.31
C MET A 369 -10.06 9.02 1.99
N CYS A 370 -9.45 9.61 3.00
CA CYS A 370 -8.60 10.78 2.90
C CYS A 370 -7.62 10.66 1.72
N TRP A 371 -7.21 11.78 1.14
CA TRP A 371 -6.39 11.86 -0.08
C TRP A 371 -4.92 11.44 0.10
N ILE A 372 -4.68 10.38 0.88
CA ILE A 372 -3.43 9.61 0.91
C ILE A 372 -3.31 8.77 -0.37
N GLU A 373 -4.43 8.26 -0.89
CA GLU A 373 -4.49 7.51 -2.15
C GLU A 373 -4.67 8.43 -3.37
N ASN A 374 -4.17 7.95 -4.50
CA ASN A 374 -4.40 8.59 -5.80
C ASN A 374 -5.89 8.57 -6.14
N SER A 375 -6.37 9.62 -6.82
CA SER A 375 -7.75 9.71 -7.28
C SER A 375 -8.09 8.52 -8.16
N THR A 376 -9.32 8.01 -7.99
CA THR A 376 -9.88 6.94 -8.83
C THR A 376 -9.97 7.40 -10.29
N VAL A 377 -10.09 8.71 -10.49
CA VAL A 377 -10.18 9.36 -11.78
C VAL A 377 -8.78 9.75 -12.27
N ALA A 378 -8.23 8.93 -13.18
CA ALA A 378 -6.85 9.07 -13.65
C ALA A 378 -6.49 10.47 -14.16
N TRP A 379 -7.39 11.15 -14.90
CA TRP A 379 -7.10 12.47 -15.47
C TRP A 379 -6.89 13.55 -14.40
N ILE A 380 -7.54 13.43 -13.23
CA ILE A 380 -7.34 14.35 -12.09
C ILE A 380 -5.93 14.19 -11.53
N GLU A 381 -5.45 12.97 -11.37
CA GLU A 381 -4.05 12.72 -10.96
C GLU A 381 -3.03 13.20 -11.98
N TRP A 382 -3.31 13.08 -13.28
CA TRP A 382 -2.41 13.58 -14.33
C TRP A 382 -2.19 15.09 -14.24
N MET A 383 -3.10 15.87 -13.66
CA MET A 383 -2.92 17.31 -13.44
C MET A 383 -1.73 17.63 -12.51
N ILE A 384 -1.43 16.78 -11.53
CA ILE A 384 -0.31 16.99 -10.59
C ILE A 384 0.94 16.18 -10.98
N ILE A 385 0.74 15.01 -11.60
CA ILE A 385 1.83 14.16 -12.08
C ILE A 385 2.56 14.82 -13.26
N THR A 386 1.83 15.40 -14.23
CA THR A 386 2.43 15.98 -15.44
C THR A 386 3.42 17.10 -15.14
N PRO A 387 3.09 18.13 -14.33
CA PRO A 387 4.05 19.18 -13.98
C PRO A 387 5.28 18.65 -13.23
N SER A 388 5.08 17.63 -12.37
CA SER A 388 6.17 16.98 -11.63
C SER A 388 7.13 16.25 -12.57
N LEU A 389 6.59 15.46 -13.51
CA LEU A 389 7.39 14.76 -14.52
C LEU A 389 8.10 15.72 -15.46
N LEU A 390 7.43 16.79 -15.89
CA LEU A 390 8.03 17.82 -16.74
C LEU A 390 9.20 18.51 -16.03
N ALA A 391 9.00 18.97 -14.79
CA ALA A 391 10.06 19.62 -14.01
C ALA A 391 11.28 18.71 -13.83
N MET A 392 11.04 17.44 -13.50
CA MET A 392 12.10 16.46 -13.32
C MET A 392 12.80 16.10 -14.65
N GLY A 393 12.05 15.97 -15.75
CA GLY A 393 12.62 15.71 -17.07
C GLY A 393 13.51 16.85 -17.58
N VAL A 394 13.06 18.11 -17.44
CA VAL A 394 13.87 19.29 -17.79
C VAL A 394 15.10 19.39 -16.88
N ASN A 395 14.95 19.10 -15.59
CA ASN A 395 16.07 19.12 -14.65
C ASN A 395 17.17 18.10 -15.04
N LEU A 396 16.78 16.90 -15.46
CA LEU A 396 17.72 15.89 -15.95
C LEU A 396 18.44 16.30 -17.24
N LEU A 397 17.70 16.91 -18.17
CA LEU A 397 18.27 17.43 -19.40
C LEU A 397 19.33 18.50 -19.08
N LEU A 398 18.99 19.48 -18.24
CA LEU A 398 19.90 20.54 -17.82
C LEU A 398 21.12 19.96 -17.11
N LEU A 399 20.93 19.01 -16.19
CA LEU A 399 22.05 18.34 -15.52
C LEU A 399 22.98 17.64 -16.52
N GLY A 400 22.43 16.89 -17.47
CA GLY A 400 23.22 16.23 -18.50
C GLY A 400 24.04 17.22 -19.34
N LEU A 401 23.44 18.36 -19.70
CA LEU A 401 24.13 19.42 -20.44
C LEU A 401 25.21 20.12 -19.59
N ILE A 402 24.93 20.42 -18.32
CA ILE A 402 25.89 20.99 -17.37
C ILE A 402 27.10 20.06 -17.22
N VAL A 403 26.86 18.77 -16.97
CA VAL A 403 27.91 17.76 -16.84
C VAL A 403 28.72 17.67 -18.14
N TYR A 404 28.07 17.66 -19.31
CA TYR A 404 28.75 17.65 -20.60
C TYR A 404 29.69 18.86 -20.77
N ILE A 405 29.21 20.08 -20.51
CA ILE A 405 30.02 21.31 -20.62
C ILE A 405 31.17 21.29 -19.62
N LEU A 406 30.92 20.89 -18.38
CA LEU A 406 31.96 20.77 -17.34
C LEU A 406 33.05 19.81 -17.79
N VAL A 407 32.67 18.60 -18.24
CA VAL A 407 33.61 17.59 -18.74
C VAL A 407 34.39 18.10 -19.96
N LYS A 408 33.74 18.84 -20.87
CA LYS A 408 34.41 19.44 -22.04
C LYS A 408 35.44 20.49 -21.63
N LYS A 409 35.07 21.44 -20.75
CA LYS A 409 36.00 22.46 -20.23
C LYS A 409 37.18 21.83 -19.50
N LEU A 410 36.92 20.82 -18.67
CA LEU A 410 37.92 20.02 -17.95
C LEU A 410 38.89 19.25 -18.86
N ARG A 411 38.48 18.89 -20.10
CA ARG A 411 39.37 18.25 -21.08
C ARG A 411 40.24 19.25 -21.84
N CYS A 412 39.83 20.51 -21.94
CA CYS A 412 40.54 21.55 -22.68
C CYS A 412 41.59 22.30 -21.83
N ASP A 413 41.64 22.06 -20.53
CA ASP A 413 42.62 22.67 -19.62
C ASP A 413 43.68 21.63 -19.20
N PRO A 414 44.75 21.44 -19.99
CA PRO A 414 45.80 20.46 -19.69
C PRO A 414 46.66 20.83 -18.48
N HIS A 415 46.55 22.05 -17.96
CA HIS A 415 47.35 22.55 -16.84
C HIS A 415 46.81 22.19 -15.46
N LEU A 416 45.58 21.67 -15.37
CA LEU A 416 44.89 21.43 -14.10
C LEU A 416 44.86 19.92 -13.77
N GLU A 417 45.92 19.48 -13.10
CA GLU A 417 46.23 18.12 -12.65
C GLU A 417 45.02 17.18 -12.49
N ARG A 418 45.17 15.93 -12.95
CA ARG A 418 44.22 14.78 -12.88
C ARG A 418 43.40 14.67 -11.57
N ILE A 419 43.94 15.19 -10.47
CA ILE A 419 43.30 15.31 -9.16
C ILE A 419 42.10 16.28 -9.16
N GLN A 420 42.23 17.48 -9.73
CA GLN A 420 41.12 18.44 -9.81
C GLN A 420 40.02 17.93 -10.75
N TYR A 421 40.40 17.26 -11.84
CA TYR A 421 39.47 16.54 -12.70
C TYR A 421 38.63 15.52 -11.92
N ARG A 422 39.28 14.65 -11.15
CA ARG A 422 38.58 13.67 -10.29
C ARG A 422 37.67 14.36 -9.27
N LYS A 423 38.12 15.45 -8.64
CA LYS A 423 37.31 16.22 -7.68
C LYS A 423 36.07 16.83 -8.35
N ALA A 424 36.21 17.41 -9.54
CA ALA A 424 35.10 18.01 -10.27
C ALA A 424 34.10 16.96 -10.79
N VAL A 425 34.58 15.84 -11.34
CA VAL A 425 33.73 14.71 -11.75
C VAL A 425 33.01 14.13 -10.52
N ARG A 426 33.69 14.00 -9.38
CA ARG A 426 33.07 13.56 -8.13
C ARG A 426 31.99 14.52 -7.65
N GLY A 427 32.23 15.83 -7.71
CA GLY A 427 31.21 16.85 -7.42
C GLY A 427 30.02 16.76 -8.37
N ALA A 428 30.26 16.60 -9.67
CA ALA A 428 29.22 16.39 -10.68
C ALA A 428 28.41 15.11 -10.44
N LEU A 429 29.04 14.02 -10.01
CA LEU A 429 28.35 12.79 -9.63
C LEU A 429 27.54 12.95 -8.34
N MET A 430 28.04 13.74 -7.38
CA MET A 430 27.31 14.08 -6.16
C MET A 430 26.10 15.00 -6.43
N LEU A 431 26.12 15.76 -7.52
CA LEU A 431 24.98 16.56 -7.95
C LEU A 431 23.83 15.70 -8.50
N ILE A 432 24.10 14.50 -9.03
CA ILE A 432 23.07 13.64 -9.65
C ILE A 432 21.92 13.30 -8.67
N PRO A 433 22.15 12.74 -7.47
CA PRO A 433 21.07 12.47 -6.52
C PRO A 433 20.35 13.74 -6.04
N VAL A 434 21.06 14.86 -5.97
CA VAL A 434 20.50 16.13 -5.50
C VAL A 434 19.44 16.65 -6.48
N PHE A 435 19.59 16.37 -7.77
CA PHE A 435 18.63 16.74 -8.82
C PHE A 435 17.46 15.76 -9.01
N GLY A 436 17.25 14.83 -8.07
CA GLY A 436 16.01 14.06 -8.00
C GLY A 436 15.89 12.92 -9.02
N VAL A 437 17.00 12.45 -9.62
CA VAL A 437 17.00 11.31 -10.57
C VAL A 437 16.37 10.06 -9.94
N GLN A 438 16.62 9.84 -8.65
CA GLN A 438 16.02 8.76 -7.88
C GLN A 438 14.49 8.85 -7.81
N GLN A 439 13.90 10.04 -7.98
CA GLN A 439 12.46 10.24 -7.88
C GLN A 439 11.71 9.73 -9.12
N LEU A 440 12.34 9.71 -10.31
CA LEU A 440 11.80 9.03 -11.49
C LEU A 440 11.58 7.54 -11.23
N LEU A 441 12.52 6.89 -10.53
CA LEU A 441 12.46 5.48 -10.20
C LEU A 441 11.36 5.17 -9.17
N THR A 442 10.92 6.17 -8.40
CA THR A 442 9.83 6.01 -7.42
C THR A 442 8.44 6.26 -8.00
N ILE A 443 8.31 7.08 -9.05
CA ILE A 443 6.99 7.39 -9.65
C ILE A 443 6.52 6.24 -10.55
N TYR A 444 7.42 5.61 -11.31
CA TYR A 444 7.10 4.40 -12.05
C TYR A 444 7.37 3.17 -11.19
N ARG A 445 6.30 2.51 -10.74
CA ARG A 445 6.35 1.18 -10.08
C ARG A 445 6.78 0.10 -11.09
N PHE A 446 8.02 0.17 -11.57
CA PHE A 446 8.60 -0.93 -12.32
C PHE A 446 8.77 -2.13 -11.37
N ARG A 447 8.18 -3.26 -11.75
CA ARG A 447 8.05 -4.50 -10.96
C ARG A 447 9.38 -5.04 -10.38
N ASN A 448 10.53 -4.59 -10.90
CA ASN A 448 11.87 -5.05 -10.52
C ASN A 448 12.72 -4.03 -9.73
N VAL A 449 12.13 -2.90 -9.30
CA VAL A 449 12.88 -1.80 -8.65
C VAL A 449 13.43 -2.19 -7.28
N CYS A 450 12.90 -3.19 -6.56
CA CYS A 450 13.43 -3.58 -5.25
C CYS A 450 14.90 -4.04 -5.32
N LEU A 451 15.28 -4.75 -6.40
CA LEU A 451 16.66 -5.18 -6.63
C LEU A 451 17.57 -3.99 -6.98
N ILE A 452 17.09 -3.11 -7.87
CA ILE A 452 17.81 -1.91 -8.30
C ILE A 452 17.98 -0.93 -7.14
N TYR A 453 16.96 -0.76 -6.29
CA TYR A 453 16.99 0.11 -5.12
C TYR A 453 17.94 -0.44 -4.06
N ARG A 454 17.93 -1.75 -3.78
CA ARG A 454 18.93 -2.36 -2.88
C ARG A 454 20.34 -2.18 -3.43
N LEU A 455 20.56 -2.33 -4.73
CA LEU A 455 21.88 -2.18 -5.35
C LEU A 455 22.35 -0.73 -5.40
N LEU A 456 21.48 0.22 -5.79
CA LEU A 456 21.78 1.65 -5.84
C LEU A 456 21.92 2.24 -4.44
N HIS A 457 21.03 1.92 -3.50
CA HIS A 457 21.14 2.38 -2.12
C HIS A 457 22.36 1.77 -1.41
N LYS A 458 22.62 0.45 -1.56
CA LYS A 458 23.85 -0.15 -1.01
C LYS A 458 25.10 0.43 -1.66
N SER A 459 25.15 0.63 -2.98
CA SER A 459 26.33 1.18 -3.64
C SER A 459 26.55 2.65 -3.29
N PHE A 460 25.47 3.44 -3.21
CA PHE A 460 25.52 4.85 -2.85
C PHE A 460 25.88 5.04 -1.37
N CYS A 461 25.21 4.33 -0.46
CA CYS A 461 25.48 4.40 0.98
C CYS A 461 26.85 3.82 1.34
N ARG A 462 27.30 2.72 0.71
CA ARG A 462 28.65 2.15 0.90
C ARG A 462 29.73 3.08 0.37
N ARG A 463 29.52 3.76 -0.77
CA ARG A 463 30.46 4.79 -1.26
C ARG A 463 30.46 6.02 -0.34
N MET A 464 29.31 6.49 0.11
CA MET A 464 29.22 7.65 1.00
C MET A 464 29.85 7.37 2.37
N CYS A 465 29.60 6.20 2.99
CA CYS A 465 30.24 5.79 4.24
C CYS A 465 31.74 5.55 4.09
N SER A 466 32.18 4.86 3.02
CA SER A 466 33.62 4.64 2.79
C SER A 466 34.37 5.96 2.60
N GLU A 467 33.73 6.96 2.00
CA GLU A 467 34.33 8.27 1.76
C GLU A 467 34.32 9.15 3.03
N ILE A 468 33.28 9.07 3.88
CA ILE A 468 33.28 9.71 5.21
C ILE A 468 34.38 9.10 6.10
N LEU A 469 34.60 7.78 6.02
CA LEU A 469 35.69 7.11 6.74
C LEU A 469 37.08 7.57 6.26
N VAL A 470 37.25 7.82 4.95
CA VAL A 470 38.51 8.34 4.38
C VAL A 470 38.74 9.81 4.76
N ILE A 471 37.69 10.63 4.84
CA ILE A 471 37.80 12.04 5.27
C ILE A 471 38.16 12.12 6.76
N THR A 472 37.53 11.30 7.61
CA THR A 472 37.80 11.28 9.06
C THR A 472 39.15 10.65 9.44
N SER A 473 39.67 9.73 8.62
CA SER A 473 41.02 9.17 8.82
C SER A 473 42.14 10.01 8.17
N GLY A 474 41.84 10.80 7.14
CA GLY A 474 42.80 11.71 6.48
C GLY A 474 43.16 12.96 7.28
N GLU A 475 42.27 13.45 8.16
CA GLU A 475 42.55 14.59 9.05
C GLU A 475 43.31 14.22 10.33
N ALA A 476 43.40 12.92 10.67
CA ALA A 476 44.18 12.43 11.81
C ALA A 476 45.68 12.17 11.48
N GLY A 477 46.07 12.16 10.20
CA GLY A 477 47.43 11.82 9.74
C GLY A 477 48.33 13.00 9.35
N SER A 478 47.89 14.25 9.57
CA SER A 478 48.63 15.47 9.17
C SER A 478 48.96 16.41 10.34
N ARG A 479 48.85 15.94 11.59
CA ARG A 479 49.34 16.63 12.79
C ARG A 479 50.25 15.69 13.59
N SER A 480 51.45 15.45 13.07
CA SER A 480 52.62 14.94 13.79
C SER A 480 53.87 15.48 13.12
#